data_AF-A0A5T3V243-F1
#
_entry.id   AF-A0A5T3V243-F1
#
_cell.length_a   1.000
_cell.length_b   1.000
_cell.length_c   1.000
_cell.angle_alpha   90.00
_cell.angle_beta   90.00
_cell.angle_gamma   90.00
#
_symmetry.space_group_name_H-M   'P 1'
#
loop_
_entity.id
_entity.type
_entity.pdbx_description
1 polymer ?
#
loop_
_entity_poly.entity_id
_entity_poly.type
_entity_poly.pdbx_seq_one_letter_code
_entity_poly.pdbx_strand_id
1 'polypeptide(L)'
;MEIKFLSLCILAGVLFVSQVNASANNGKDDVKYAALTQKDLDALPVEKRASVLDELGFIHEYGLNVPMNREQALQYYKQACELGGNYGCYNVKYAYQYGDGVAKDSAQANKYAKKMNLDNLLIEQEYIDKFSQEIFTAKVLADTDKSQRPE
;
A
#
# COMPACT_ATOMS: atom_id res chain seq x y z
N MET A 1 -63.32 9.88 13.71
CA MET A 1 -61.87 10.12 13.52
C MET A 1 -61.16 9.00 14.24
N GLU A 2 -60.98 7.88 13.53
CA GLU A 2 -60.39 6.64 14.05
C GLU A 2 -58.89 6.65 13.74
N ILE A 3 -58.05 6.38 14.75
CA ILE A 3 -56.68 5.90 14.52
C ILE A 3 -56.52 4.65 15.39
N LYS A 4 -56.56 3.50 14.72
CA LYS A 4 -56.45 2.16 15.31
C LYS A 4 -54.99 1.86 15.68
N PHE A 5 -54.81 1.30 16.87
CA PHE A 5 -53.59 0.60 17.30
C PHE A 5 -53.55 -0.83 16.74
N LEU A 6 -52.34 -1.40 16.75
CA LEU A 6 -51.88 -2.77 16.41
C LEU A 6 -51.53 -3.05 14.93
N SER A 7 -50.25 -3.28 14.65
CA SER A 7 -49.75 -4.65 14.49
C SER A 7 -48.22 -4.73 14.65
N LEU A 8 -47.81 -5.71 15.43
CA LEU A 8 -46.44 -6.14 15.72
C LEU A 8 -45.93 -7.04 14.57
N CYS A 9 -44.60 -7.06 14.38
CA CYS A 9 -43.81 -7.96 13.52
C CYS A 9 -43.95 -7.69 12.00
N ILE A 10 -42.91 -7.73 11.15
CA ILE A 10 -41.78 -8.64 11.03
C ILE A 10 -40.67 -7.94 10.17
N LEU A 11 -39.42 -8.38 10.35
CA LEU A 11 -38.27 -8.34 9.43
C LEU A 11 -37.27 -7.18 9.56
N ALA A 12 -36.25 -7.47 10.37
CA ALA A 12 -34.83 -7.27 10.08
C ALA A 12 -34.53 -6.68 8.70
N GLY A 13 -34.15 -5.41 8.69
CA GLY A 13 -33.93 -4.68 7.44
C GLY A 13 -32.97 -3.51 7.58
N VAL A 14 -31.94 -3.62 8.42
CA VAL A 14 -30.77 -2.73 8.32
C VAL A 14 -29.50 -3.52 8.68
N LEU A 15 -29.19 -4.53 7.88
CA LEU A 15 -27.77 -4.78 7.60
C LEU A 15 -27.31 -3.55 6.84
N PHE A 16 -26.66 -2.61 7.55
CA PHE A 16 -25.94 -1.53 6.91
C PHE A 16 -24.90 -2.19 6.02
N VAL A 17 -25.21 -2.22 4.74
CA VAL A 17 -24.36 -2.71 3.68
C VAL A 17 -23.15 -1.78 3.66
N SER A 18 -22.10 -2.10 4.42
CA SER A 18 -20.77 -1.62 4.10
C SER A 18 -20.21 -2.49 2.97
N GLN A 19 -20.91 -2.49 1.82
CA GLN A 19 -20.22 -2.67 0.55
C GLN A 19 -19.42 -1.39 0.36
N VAL A 20 -18.21 -1.39 0.90
CA VAL A 20 -17.17 -0.48 0.45
C VAL A 20 -16.96 -0.88 -1.01
N ASN A 21 -17.52 -0.07 -1.91
CA ASN A 21 -17.20 -0.08 -3.33
C ASN A 21 -15.73 0.33 -3.50
N ALA A 22 -14.81 -0.57 -3.16
CA ALA A 22 -13.39 -0.47 -3.49
C ALA A 22 -13.18 -1.11 -4.86
N SER A 23 -13.70 -0.50 -5.93
CA SER A 23 -13.39 -0.98 -7.29
C SER A 23 -13.69 0.03 -8.41
N ALA A 24 -14.52 1.05 -8.21
CA ALA A 24 -14.96 1.91 -9.31
C ALA A 24 -14.17 3.23 -9.49
N ASN A 25 -13.31 3.62 -8.53
CA ASN A 25 -12.57 4.89 -8.58
C ASN A 25 -11.06 4.75 -8.79
N ASN A 26 -10.53 3.53 -8.72
CA ASN A 26 -9.10 3.24 -8.60
C ASN A 26 -8.30 3.87 -9.76
N GLY A 27 -8.78 3.78 -11.01
CA GLY A 27 -8.07 4.32 -12.16
C GLY A 27 -8.00 5.86 -12.26
N LYS A 28 -8.86 6.63 -11.56
CA LYS A 28 -8.84 8.11 -11.62
C LYS A 28 -8.04 8.74 -10.49
N ASP A 29 -7.94 8.07 -9.36
CA ASP A 29 -7.23 8.61 -8.20
C ASP A 29 -5.72 8.33 -8.29
N ASP A 30 -5.30 7.19 -8.86
CA ASP A 30 -3.88 6.88 -9.13
C ASP A 30 -3.22 7.93 -10.03
N VAL A 31 -3.93 8.38 -11.08
CA VAL A 31 -3.46 9.42 -12.00
C VAL A 31 -3.24 10.76 -11.28
N LYS A 32 -4.06 11.09 -10.27
CA LYS A 32 -3.88 12.31 -9.47
C LYS A 32 -2.67 12.18 -8.56
N TYR A 33 -2.47 11.01 -7.94
CA TYR A 33 -1.28 10.76 -7.13
C TYR A 33 -0.03 10.92 -8.00
N ALA A 34 0.07 10.24 -9.13
CA ALA A 34 1.23 10.31 -10.03
C ALA A 34 1.56 11.73 -10.55
N ALA A 35 0.61 12.68 -10.48
CA ALA A 35 0.80 14.06 -10.89
C ALA A 35 1.23 15.00 -9.74
N LEU A 36 1.37 14.51 -8.50
CA LEU A 36 1.74 15.34 -7.35
C LEU A 36 3.15 15.92 -7.50
N THR A 37 3.27 17.22 -7.21
CA THR A 37 4.57 17.89 -7.16
C THR A 37 5.19 17.76 -5.77
N GLN A 38 6.50 18.02 -5.66
CA GLN A 38 7.17 18.08 -4.36
C GLN A 38 6.50 19.10 -3.43
N LYS A 39 6.01 20.22 -3.96
CA LYS A 39 5.28 21.23 -3.19
C LYS A 39 3.97 20.67 -2.62
N ASP A 40 3.25 19.84 -3.37
CA ASP A 40 2.02 19.22 -2.89
C ASP A 40 2.31 18.22 -1.77
N LEU A 41 3.37 17.42 -1.93
CA LEU A 41 3.86 16.52 -0.89
C LEU A 41 4.27 17.28 0.37
N ASP A 42 4.99 18.39 0.22
CA ASP A 42 5.48 19.21 1.32
C ASP A 42 4.37 19.93 2.10
N ALA A 43 3.22 20.15 1.47
CA ALA A 43 2.03 20.70 2.12
C ALA A 43 1.29 19.67 3.00
N LEU A 44 1.56 18.38 2.84
CA LEU A 44 0.94 17.33 3.64
C LEU A 44 1.61 17.19 5.02
N PRO A 45 0.84 16.90 6.08
CA PRO A 45 1.39 16.39 7.34
C PRO A 45 2.31 15.19 7.10
N VAL A 46 3.35 15.03 7.93
CA VAL A 46 4.39 14.01 7.75
C VAL A 46 3.81 12.60 7.66
N GLU A 47 2.85 12.27 8.53
CA GLU A 47 2.21 10.96 8.56
C GLU A 47 1.45 10.67 7.27
N LYS A 48 0.73 11.67 6.74
CA LYS A 48 -0.02 11.55 5.50
C LYS A 48 0.90 11.51 4.29
N ARG A 49 1.99 12.27 4.33
CA ARG A 49 3.00 12.31 3.27
C ARG A 49 3.68 10.96 3.09
N ALA A 50 4.00 10.27 4.17
CA ALA A 50 4.57 8.93 4.11
C ALA A 50 3.65 7.95 3.36
N SER A 51 2.36 7.91 3.71
CA SER A 51 1.39 7.05 3.01
C SER A 51 1.19 7.41 1.54
N VAL A 52 1.18 8.71 1.20
CA VAL A 52 1.09 9.14 -0.21
C VAL A 52 2.33 8.74 -1.00
N LEU A 53 3.52 8.86 -0.41
CA LEU A 53 4.76 8.40 -1.03
C LEU A 53 4.77 6.88 -1.21
N ASP A 54 4.22 6.12 -0.26
CA ASP A 54 4.05 4.67 -0.41
C ASP A 54 3.13 4.32 -1.60
N GLU A 55 2.02 5.03 -1.75
CA GLU A 55 1.09 4.86 -2.88
C GLU A 55 1.76 5.18 -4.22
N LEU A 56 2.53 6.28 -4.27
CA LEU A 56 3.33 6.64 -5.46
C LEU A 56 4.34 5.56 -5.82
N GLY A 57 5.00 5.00 -4.80
CA GLY A 57 5.90 3.86 -4.97
C GLY A 57 5.18 2.69 -5.63
N PHE A 58 4.00 2.33 -5.11
CA PHE A 58 3.19 1.22 -5.60
C PHE A 58 2.72 1.43 -7.05
N ILE A 59 2.21 2.63 -7.36
CA ILE A 59 1.77 3.02 -8.69
C ILE A 59 2.90 2.85 -9.72
N HIS A 60 4.12 3.29 -9.40
CA HIS A 60 5.27 3.14 -10.30
C HIS A 60 5.82 1.71 -10.33
N GLU A 61 5.77 0.97 -9.22
CA GLU A 61 6.24 -0.42 -9.14
C GLU A 61 5.46 -1.32 -10.11
N TYR A 62 4.15 -1.12 -10.21
CA TYR A 62 3.25 -1.92 -11.05
C TYR A 62 2.83 -1.26 -12.35
N GLY A 63 3.10 0.04 -12.52
CA GLY A 63 2.71 0.80 -13.71
C GLY A 63 1.21 1.06 -13.79
N LEU A 64 0.59 1.47 -12.68
CA LEU A 64 -0.84 1.77 -12.62
C LEU A 64 -1.11 3.13 -13.26
N ASN A 65 -1.62 3.14 -14.49
CA ASN A 65 -1.86 4.36 -15.28
C ASN A 65 -0.61 5.22 -15.59
N VAL A 66 0.58 4.73 -15.20
CA VAL A 66 1.89 5.29 -15.54
C VAL A 66 2.82 4.17 -16.02
N PRO A 67 3.90 4.46 -16.76
CA PRO A 67 4.87 3.44 -17.09
C PRO A 67 5.49 2.82 -15.82
N MET A 68 5.56 1.48 -15.80
CA MET A 68 6.25 0.73 -14.75
C MET A 68 7.70 1.20 -14.63
N ASN A 69 8.11 1.60 -13.43
CA ASN A 69 9.46 2.07 -13.13
C ASN A 69 9.82 1.80 -11.66
N ARG A 70 10.55 0.70 -11.44
CA ARG A 70 10.94 0.23 -10.10
C ARG A 70 12.04 1.09 -9.46
N GLU A 71 12.90 1.71 -10.26
CA GLU A 71 13.89 2.66 -9.76
C GLU A 71 13.21 3.90 -9.17
N GLN A 72 12.19 4.41 -9.85
CA GLN A 72 11.37 5.53 -9.38
C GLN A 72 10.56 5.13 -8.14
N ALA A 73 9.93 3.96 -8.15
CA ALA A 73 9.21 3.42 -6.99
C ALA A 73 10.11 3.36 -5.74
N LEU A 74 11.33 2.87 -5.91
CA LEU A 74 12.33 2.79 -4.85
C LEU A 74 12.65 4.16 -4.25
N GLN A 75 12.69 5.23 -5.05
CA GLN A 75 12.92 6.59 -4.52
C GLN A 75 11.75 7.08 -3.65
N TYR A 76 10.51 6.79 -4.05
CA TYR A 76 9.35 7.14 -3.24
C TYR A 76 9.30 6.37 -1.93
N TYR A 77 9.54 5.05 -1.97
CA TYR A 77 9.61 4.23 -0.76
C TYR A 77 10.74 4.66 0.19
N LYS A 78 11.88 5.09 -0.33
CA LYS A 78 12.96 5.68 0.48
C LYS A 78 12.47 6.91 1.21
N GLN A 79 11.83 7.84 0.50
CA GLN A 79 11.28 9.05 1.11
C GLN A 79 10.23 8.72 2.19
N ALA A 80 9.31 7.79 1.91
CA ALA A 80 8.33 7.34 2.90
C ALA A 80 9.00 6.74 4.15
N CYS A 81 10.05 5.94 3.96
CA CYS A 81 10.83 5.38 5.06
C CYS A 81 11.54 6.46 5.90
N GLU A 82 12.11 7.48 5.26
CA GLU A 82 12.73 8.60 5.98
C GLU A 82 11.72 9.39 6.83
N LEU A 83 10.43 9.35 6.49
CA LEU A 83 9.35 9.93 7.27
C LEU A 83 8.81 8.99 8.37
N GLY A 84 9.44 7.82 8.56
CA GLY A 84 9.04 6.81 9.55
C GLY A 84 7.97 5.82 9.07
N GLY A 85 7.68 5.80 7.76
CA GLY A 85 6.73 4.86 7.16
C GLY A 85 7.30 3.44 7.07
N ASN A 86 6.75 2.50 7.85
CA ASN A 86 7.18 1.11 7.84
C ASN A 86 7.00 0.41 6.48
N TYR A 87 5.95 0.77 5.73
CA TYR A 87 5.68 0.18 4.42
C TYR A 87 6.76 0.58 3.41
N GLY A 88 7.12 1.85 3.35
CA GLY A 88 8.27 2.34 2.57
C GLY A 88 9.56 1.64 2.98
N CYS A 89 9.88 1.60 4.28
CA CYS A 89 11.10 0.92 4.75
C CYS A 89 11.15 -0.55 4.35
N TYR A 90 10.02 -1.25 4.43
CA TYR A 90 9.89 -2.64 4.01
C TYR A 90 10.18 -2.81 2.52
N ASN A 91 9.56 -1.99 1.65
CA ASN A 91 9.77 -2.10 0.20
C ASN A 91 11.20 -1.74 -0.21
N VAL A 92 11.85 -0.79 0.48
CA VAL A 92 13.28 -0.52 0.25
C VAL A 92 14.16 -1.69 0.69
N LYS A 93 13.90 -2.26 1.88
CA LYS A 93 14.59 -3.48 2.35
C LYS A 93 14.46 -4.58 1.31
N TYR A 94 13.23 -4.82 0.85
CA TYR A 94 12.89 -5.82 -0.14
C TYR A 94 13.65 -5.60 -1.46
N ALA A 95 13.63 -4.38 -2.00
CA ALA A 95 14.31 -4.04 -3.24
C ALA A 95 15.81 -4.39 -3.20
N TYR A 96 16.48 -4.04 -2.09
CA TYR A 96 17.88 -4.39 -1.90
C TYR A 96 18.11 -5.89 -1.61
N GLN A 97 17.18 -6.57 -0.96
CA GLN A 97 17.29 -8.00 -0.67
C GLN A 97 17.18 -8.85 -1.94
N TYR A 98 16.26 -8.50 -2.84
CA TYR A 98 15.92 -9.31 -4.01
C TYR A 98 16.40 -8.72 -5.34
N GLY A 99 16.91 -7.49 -5.34
CA GLY A 99 17.42 -6.82 -6.53
C GLY A 99 16.31 -6.24 -7.41
N ASP A 100 15.25 -5.71 -6.78
CA ASP A 100 14.09 -5.21 -7.49
C ASP A 100 14.24 -3.72 -7.81
N GLY A 101 14.49 -3.38 -9.08
CA GLY A 101 14.81 -2.01 -9.49
C GLY A 101 16.14 -1.46 -8.95
N VAL A 102 16.97 -2.31 -8.34
CA VAL A 102 18.30 -1.96 -7.81
C VAL A 102 19.17 -3.22 -7.72
N ALA A 103 20.49 -3.06 -7.67
CA ALA A 103 21.38 -4.19 -7.38
C ALA A 103 21.15 -4.72 -5.96
N LYS A 104 21.29 -6.04 -5.79
CA LYS A 104 21.21 -6.68 -4.47
C LYS A 104 22.29 -6.14 -3.53
N ASP A 105 21.89 -5.75 -2.32
CA ASP A 105 22.78 -5.25 -1.28
C ASP A 105 22.21 -5.59 0.10
N SER A 106 22.69 -6.66 0.71
CA SER A 106 22.24 -7.09 2.03
C SER A 106 22.56 -6.08 3.14
N ALA A 107 23.60 -5.27 3.00
CA ALA A 107 23.95 -4.24 3.98
C ALA A 107 22.92 -3.11 3.96
N GLN A 108 22.52 -2.66 2.78
CA GLN A 108 21.43 -1.68 2.65
C GLN A 108 20.09 -2.28 3.11
N ALA A 109 19.76 -3.51 2.72
CA ALA A 109 18.54 -4.16 3.21
C ALA A 109 18.45 -4.15 4.74
N ASN A 110 19.52 -4.57 5.42
CA ASN A 110 19.61 -4.55 6.88
C ASN A 110 19.53 -3.13 7.46
N LYS A 111 20.08 -2.12 6.78
CA LYS A 111 19.97 -0.72 7.20
C LYS A 111 18.52 -0.25 7.22
N TYR A 112 17.74 -0.54 6.18
CA TYR A 112 16.32 -0.15 6.12
C TYR A 112 15.44 -1.00 7.04
N ALA A 113 15.77 -2.28 7.25
CA ALA A 113 15.10 -3.12 8.23
C ALA A 113 15.16 -2.51 9.64
N LYS A 114 16.33 -1.97 10.04
CA LYS A 114 16.52 -1.31 11.34
C LYS A 114 15.78 0.02 11.48
N LYS A 115 15.29 0.61 10.38
CA LYS A 115 14.48 1.84 10.42
C LYS A 115 13.00 1.56 10.67
N MET A 116 12.55 0.33 10.45
CA MET A 116 11.16 -0.03 10.69
C MET A 116 10.87 0.05 12.20
N ASN A 117 9.84 0.80 12.58
CA ASN A 117 9.33 0.86 13.95
C ASN A 117 8.39 -0.33 14.18
N LEU A 118 8.94 -1.44 14.67
CA LEU A 118 8.20 -2.68 14.92
C LEU A 118 7.70 -2.81 16.36
N ASP A 119 7.98 -1.84 17.23
CA ASP A 119 7.71 -1.92 18.67
C ASP A 119 6.21 -1.97 19.00
N ASN A 120 5.37 -1.50 18.07
CA ASN A 120 3.91 -1.54 18.19
C ASN A 120 3.29 -2.82 17.61
N LEU A 121 4.09 -3.73 17.06
CA LEU A 121 3.60 -4.97 16.49
C LEU A 121 3.57 -6.07 17.55
N LEU A 122 2.38 -6.59 17.82
CA LEU A 122 2.18 -7.72 18.72
C LEU A 122 2.33 -9.08 18.00
N ILE A 123 3.29 -9.19 17.07
CA ILE A 123 3.54 -10.41 16.29
C ILE A 123 5.02 -10.81 16.38
N GLU A 124 5.31 -12.11 16.40
CA GLU A 124 6.69 -12.61 16.46
C GLU A 124 7.42 -12.42 15.12
N GLN A 125 8.75 -12.28 15.18
CA GLN A 125 9.61 -12.04 14.00
C GLN A 125 9.45 -13.13 12.92
N GLU A 126 9.23 -14.38 13.31
CA GLU A 126 8.99 -15.49 12.38
C GLU A 126 7.78 -15.23 11.47
N TYR A 127 6.69 -14.64 11.99
CA TYR A 127 5.51 -14.29 11.20
C TYR A 127 5.81 -13.14 10.23
N ILE A 128 6.65 -12.19 10.61
CA ILE A 128 7.09 -11.09 9.73
C ILE A 128 7.88 -11.66 8.55
N ASP A 129 8.79 -12.60 8.81
CA ASP A 129 9.62 -13.22 7.78
C ASP A 129 8.77 -14.09 6.84
N LYS A 130 7.83 -14.86 7.39
CA LYS A 130 6.87 -15.65 6.60
C LYS A 130 6.00 -14.75 5.71
N PHE A 131 5.40 -13.72 6.28
CA PHE A 131 4.56 -12.78 5.53
C PHE A 131 5.36 -12.07 4.44
N SER A 132 6.64 -11.77 4.71
CA SER A 132 7.53 -11.19 3.71
C SER A 132 7.75 -12.12 2.51
N GLN A 133 7.93 -13.42 2.78
CA GLN A 133 8.13 -14.42 1.74
C GLN A 133 6.86 -14.68 0.93
N GLU A 134 5.69 -14.64 1.57
CA GLU A 134 4.39 -14.74 0.91
C GLU A 134 4.15 -13.55 -0.01
N ILE A 135 4.40 -12.32 0.46
CA ILE A 135 4.34 -11.11 -0.36
C ILE A 135 5.30 -11.23 -1.55
N PHE A 136 6.56 -11.62 -1.34
CA PHE A 136 7.53 -11.82 -2.44
C PHE A 136 6.95 -12.74 -3.51
N THR A 137 6.40 -13.88 -3.10
CA THR A 137 5.85 -14.87 -4.01
C THR A 137 4.68 -14.29 -4.78
N ALA A 138 3.77 -13.57 -4.11
CA ALA A 138 2.65 -12.90 -4.76
C ALA A 138 3.11 -11.82 -5.75
N LYS A 139 4.13 -11.01 -5.41
CA LYS A 139 4.70 -9.99 -6.30
C LYS A 139 5.31 -10.62 -7.56
N VAL A 140 6.12 -11.68 -7.39
CA VAL A 140 6.69 -12.43 -8.51
C VAL A 140 5.59 -13.01 -9.40
N LEU A 141 4.54 -13.57 -8.82
CA LEU A 141 3.40 -14.09 -9.58
C LEU A 141 2.71 -12.97 -10.38
N ALA A 142 2.42 -11.83 -9.77
CA ALA A 142 1.82 -10.67 -10.46
C ALA A 142 2.71 -10.07 -11.57
N ASP A 143 4.03 -10.21 -11.44
CA ASP A 143 4.98 -9.84 -12.48
C ASP A 143 4.93 -10.80 -13.67
N THR A 144 4.82 -12.11 -13.40
CA THR A 144 4.84 -13.16 -14.42
C THR A 144 3.48 -13.42 -15.07
N ASP A 145 2.38 -13.13 -14.38
CA ASP A 145 1.01 -13.29 -14.86
C ASP A 145 0.28 -11.93 -14.88
N LYS A 146 0.26 -11.30 -16.06
CA LYS A 146 -0.38 -10.00 -16.28
C LYS A 146 -1.90 -10.02 -16.09
N SER A 147 -2.55 -11.19 -16.09
CA SER A 147 -4.00 -11.31 -15.84
C SER A 147 -4.37 -11.00 -14.38
N GLN A 148 -3.38 -10.99 -13.49
CA GLN A 148 -3.54 -10.62 -12.08
C GLN A 148 -3.40 -9.12 -11.83
N ARG A 149 -3.17 -8.31 -12.87
CA ARG A 149 -3.09 -6.84 -12.76
C ARG A 149 -4.47 -6.23 -13.01
N PRO A 150 -4.88 -5.18 -12.27
CA PRO A 150 -6.05 -4.39 -12.63
C PRO A 150 -5.88 -3.84 -14.05
N GLU A 151 -6.91 -3.96 -14.90
CA GLU A 151 -6.95 -3.40 -16.27
C GLU A 151 -6.86 -1.87 -16.29
#